data_AF-A0A1G0H336-F1
#
_entry.id   AF-A0A1G0H336-F1
#
_cell.length_a   1.000
_cell.length_b   1.000
_cell.length_c   1.000
_cell.angle_alpha   90.00
_cell.angle_beta   90.00
_cell.angle_gamma   90.00
#
_symmetry.space_group_name_H-M   'P 1'
#
loop_
_entity.id
_entity.type
_entity.pdbx_description
1 polymer ?
#
loop_
_entity_poly.entity_id
_entity_poly.type
_entity_poly.pdbx_seq_one_letter_code
_entity_poly.pdbx_strand_id
1 'polypeptide(L)'
;MASGFDNDVMFADNVDFSAGSPVEGKVTADGQLLIGATASPNIRVSTLTAGSGMTITNGEGSITLSAGTTVATTYTTDSGNAIPVANILNVLGGTGVETSGSGNTVTIDASAATPLSFPCDSGTATPAANALTLAGSGSITTTGSGSTATTALTGLTNHAVLVGAGTSTITKVGPTATAGQVLQSAGASADPAFSTATYPLTTTVSQILYSSATNTVAGLATANRGVLTTGATGVPVITALATDGQLIIGSTAGAPAAATLTAGTGVTITPGSNSITIAATGSIMWTDVTGTSQNAAVNNGYVANNTSLVTITLPASFAVGDIVRVAGLNTGLWSLVANTGDIINFGSSPTSAGGSLTATNRYDAVEVVGVVANTTWIVLSSVGNLTVA
;
A
#
# COMPACT_ATOMS: atom_id res chain seq x y z
N MET A 1 17.31 43.91 132.87
CA MET A 1 17.13 43.59 131.43
C MET A 1 18.39 42.86 130.98
N ALA A 2 18.26 41.65 130.42
CA ALA A 2 19.41 40.98 129.81
C ALA A 2 19.85 41.81 128.59
N SER A 3 21.14 42.12 128.45
CA SER A 3 21.64 42.86 127.30
C SER A 3 21.28 42.11 126.00
N GLY A 4 20.63 42.79 125.04
CA GLY A 4 20.31 42.27 123.71
C GLY A 4 18.85 41.84 123.46
N PHE A 5 17.93 41.92 124.44
CA PHE A 5 16.50 41.65 124.24
C PHE A 5 15.59 42.72 124.86
N ASP A 6 14.58 43.15 124.12
CA ASP A 6 13.47 43.99 124.59
C ASP A 6 12.13 43.39 124.12
N ASN A 7 11.23 43.12 125.06
CA ASN A 7 9.88 42.56 124.84
C ASN A 7 9.83 41.44 123.76
N ASP A 8 10.63 40.39 123.96
CA ASP A 8 10.78 39.22 123.06
C ASP A 8 11.43 39.48 121.69
N VAL A 9 11.94 40.69 121.45
CA VAL A 9 12.68 41.04 120.24
C VAL A 9 14.18 41.11 120.55
N MET A 10 14.97 40.38 119.78
CA MET A 10 16.43 40.52 119.81
C MET A 10 16.83 41.82 119.11
N PHE A 11 17.53 42.70 119.82
CA PHE A 11 18.19 43.86 119.22
C PHE A 11 19.70 43.68 119.36
N ALA A 12 20.37 43.45 118.25
CA ALA A 12 21.81 43.29 118.23
C ALA A 12 22.38 43.73 116.89
N ASP A 13 23.54 44.36 116.93
CA ASP A 13 24.28 44.70 115.71
C ASP A 13 24.86 43.45 115.03
N ASN A 14 25.06 42.36 115.79
CA ASN A 14 25.56 41.08 115.31
C ASN A 14 25.15 39.94 116.28
N VAL A 15 25.30 38.69 115.86
CA VAL A 15 24.90 37.51 116.64
C VAL A 15 26.07 36.55 116.82
N ASP A 16 26.13 35.89 117.97
CA ASP A 16 27.06 34.79 118.25
C ASP A 16 26.31 33.65 118.95
N PHE A 17 26.25 32.49 118.30
CA PHE A 17 25.58 31.30 118.83
C PHE A 17 26.57 30.23 119.30
N SER A 18 27.88 30.50 119.30
CA SER A 18 28.94 29.52 119.56
C SER A 18 29.17 29.15 121.03
N ALA A 19 28.44 29.77 121.96
CA ALA A 19 28.56 29.60 123.43
C ALA A 19 29.96 29.90 124.01
N GLY A 20 30.84 30.54 123.24
CA GLY A 20 32.15 31.02 123.70
C GLY A 20 32.06 32.35 124.47
N SER A 21 32.97 32.56 125.41
CA SER A 21 33.18 33.85 126.07
C SER A 21 34.65 34.29 125.85
N PRO A 22 34.92 35.54 125.40
CA PRO A 22 33.95 36.58 125.04
C PRO A 22 33.16 36.26 123.75
N VAL A 23 31.97 36.86 123.60
CA VAL A 23 31.14 36.74 122.38
C VAL A 23 31.70 37.60 121.25
N GLU A 24 31.69 37.09 120.01
CA GLU A 24 32.19 37.77 118.81
C GLU A 24 31.17 37.65 117.67
N GLY A 25 30.84 38.78 117.02
CA GLY A 25 29.87 38.82 115.93
C GLY A 25 30.22 37.87 114.78
N LYS A 26 29.32 36.93 114.44
CA LYS A 26 29.58 35.88 113.44
C LYS A 26 29.08 36.21 112.05
N VAL A 27 28.26 37.26 111.90
CA VAL A 27 27.98 37.86 110.58
C VAL A 27 29.17 38.72 110.21
N THR A 28 29.98 38.22 109.29
CA THR A 28 31.31 38.77 108.96
C THR A 28 31.50 39.01 107.47
N ALA A 29 30.54 38.60 106.64
CA ALA A 29 30.52 38.90 105.22
C ALA A 29 29.09 39.15 104.73
N ASP A 30 29.01 39.84 103.59
CA ASP A 30 27.76 40.17 102.91
C ASP A 30 26.98 38.93 102.46
N GLY A 31 25.64 39.06 102.44
CA GLY A 31 24.70 38.00 102.07
C GLY A 31 24.79 36.73 102.93
N GLN A 32 25.34 36.82 104.13
CA GLN A 32 25.28 35.76 105.13
C GLN A 32 23.91 35.72 105.82
N LEU A 33 23.41 34.51 106.08
CA LEU A 33 22.16 34.22 106.79
C LEU A 33 22.42 33.37 108.02
N LEU A 34 21.45 33.37 108.95
CA LEU A 34 21.39 32.43 110.05
C LEU A 34 20.78 31.11 109.56
N ILE A 35 21.63 30.11 109.33
CA ILE A 35 21.23 28.81 108.79
C ILE A 35 21.27 27.76 109.89
N GLY A 36 20.20 26.97 110.00
CA GLY A 36 20.12 25.85 110.93
C GLY A 36 21.16 24.77 110.59
N ALA A 37 21.79 24.23 111.62
CA ALA A 37 22.71 23.09 111.53
C ALA A 37 22.28 22.00 112.52
N THR A 38 22.50 20.75 112.17
CA THR A 38 22.20 19.61 113.05
C THR A 38 23.27 19.37 114.12
N ALA A 39 24.42 20.03 114.01
CA ALA A 39 25.52 19.96 114.97
C ALA A 39 25.68 21.30 115.69
N SER A 40 25.77 21.26 117.03
CA SER A 40 25.95 22.45 117.87
C SER A 40 27.17 23.30 117.43
N PRO A 41 27.06 24.63 117.32
CA PRO A 41 25.82 25.40 117.47
C PRO A 41 24.82 25.13 116.34
N ASN A 42 23.55 24.92 116.72
CA ASN A 42 22.49 24.53 115.80
C ASN A 42 22.03 25.68 114.88
N ILE A 43 22.58 26.88 115.05
CA ILE A 43 22.44 28.01 114.14
C ILE A 43 23.85 28.48 113.81
N ARG A 44 24.15 28.61 112.52
CA ARG A 44 25.44 29.06 112.00
C ARG A 44 25.22 30.15 110.99
N VAL A 45 26.16 31.08 110.93
CA VAL A 45 26.17 32.07 109.87
C VAL A 45 26.77 31.44 108.62
N SER A 46 26.05 31.48 107.49
CA SER A 46 26.53 30.93 106.21
C SER A 46 25.85 31.64 105.04
N THR A 47 26.46 31.56 103.86
CA THR A 47 25.85 31.99 102.61
C THR A 47 25.07 30.83 101.98
N LEU A 48 24.15 31.12 101.05
CA LEU A 48 23.64 30.08 100.15
C LEU A 48 24.76 29.67 99.19
N THR A 49 24.82 28.37 98.89
CA THR A 49 25.72 27.84 97.87
C THR A 49 24.92 27.57 96.60
N ALA A 50 25.39 28.10 95.47
CA ALA A 50 24.74 27.88 94.19
C ALA A 50 24.82 26.40 93.77
N GLY A 51 23.68 25.81 93.42
CA GLY A 51 23.63 24.55 92.68
C GLY A 51 23.72 24.77 91.17
N SER A 52 23.88 23.69 90.40
CA SER A 52 23.90 23.78 88.93
C SER A 52 22.64 24.46 88.38
N GLY A 53 22.81 25.40 87.45
CA GLY A 53 21.69 26.13 86.82
C GLY A 53 21.17 27.33 87.62
N MET A 54 21.82 27.69 88.73
CA MET A 54 21.53 28.90 89.51
C MET A 54 22.84 29.65 89.74
N THR A 55 22.82 30.96 89.62
CA THR A 55 23.88 31.83 90.13
C THR A 55 23.35 32.50 91.39
N ILE A 56 24.09 32.39 92.49
CA ILE A 56 23.80 33.09 93.74
C ILE A 56 24.90 34.12 93.97
N THR A 57 24.52 35.39 94.04
CA THR A 57 25.43 36.50 94.34
C THR A 57 25.05 37.09 95.69
N ASN A 58 25.92 36.92 96.68
CA ASN A 58 25.77 37.48 98.02
C ASN A 58 26.29 38.93 98.01
N GLY A 59 25.43 39.90 98.34
CA GLY A 59 25.76 41.32 98.41
C GLY A 59 25.34 41.95 99.73
N GLU A 60 25.81 43.17 100.01
CA GLU A 60 25.45 43.89 101.24
C GLU A 60 23.92 43.99 101.35
N GLY A 61 23.35 43.47 102.44
CA GLY A 61 21.91 43.43 102.69
C GLY A 61 21.05 42.65 101.68
N SER A 62 21.63 41.90 100.74
CA SER A 62 20.87 41.21 99.68
C SER A 62 21.51 39.90 99.23
N ILE A 63 20.67 38.99 98.73
CA ILE A 63 21.12 37.79 98.01
C ILE A 63 20.36 37.79 96.68
N THR A 64 21.08 37.88 95.58
CA THR A 64 20.48 37.79 94.24
C THR A 64 20.54 36.35 93.76
N LEU A 65 19.39 35.78 93.42
CA LEU A 65 19.27 34.46 92.79
C LEU A 65 18.90 34.66 91.32
N SER A 66 19.74 34.14 90.41
CA SER A 66 19.48 34.19 88.97
C SER A 66 19.46 32.78 88.41
N ALA A 67 18.34 32.38 87.81
CA ALA A 67 18.24 31.11 87.10
C ALA A 67 19.06 31.19 85.81
N GLY A 68 20.00 30.25 85.64
CA GLY A 68 20.73 30.07 84.41
C GLY A 68 19.91 29.21 83.45
N THR A 69 19.00 29.80 82.68
CA THR A 69 18.34 29.06 81.60
C THR A 69 19.22 29.08 80.36
N THR A 70 19.78 27.92 80.01
CA THR A 70 20.46 27.74 78.73
C THR A 70 19.41 27.36 77.69
N VAL A 71 18.81 28.35 77.02
CA VAL A 71 18.07 28.10 75.77
C VAL A 71 19.06 28.11 74.61
N ALA A 72 18.85 27.24 73.61
CA ALA A 72 19.72 27.18 72.45
C ALA A 72 19.65 28.51 71.66
N THR A 73 20.81 29.12 71.42
CA THR A 73 20.95 30.41 70.71
C THR A 73 21.39 30.23 69.26
N THR A 74 21.59 29.00 68.80
CA THR A 74 21.97 28.68 67.42
C THR A 74 21.47 27.29 67.08
N TYR A 75 20.87 27.16 65.90
CA TYR A 75 20.40 25.91 65.31
C TYR A 75 21.11 25.74 63.98
N THR A 76 22.08 24.82 63.93
CA THR A 76 22.79 24.50 62.69
C THR A 76 21.85 23.78 61.72
N THR A 77 21.88 24.18 60.45
CA THR A 77 21.11 23.55 59.37
C THR A 77 22.05 22.96 58.32
N ASP A 78 21.51 22.24 57.34
CA ASP A 78 22.30 21.66 56.23
C ASP A 78 23.04 22.72 55.40
N SER A 79 22.59 23.97 55.46
CA SER A 79 23.28 25.14 54.91
C SER A 79 23.02 26.37 55.78
N GLY A 80 24.02 26.78 56.55
CA GLY A 80 23.97 27.95 57.44
C GLY A 80 23.54 27.62 58.87
N ASN A 81 23.30 28.66 59.66
CA ASN A 81 22.79 28.55 61.02
C ASN A 81 21.57 29.45 61.16
N ALA A 82 20.51 28.94 61.78
CA ALA A 82 19.40 29.76 62.25
C ALA A 82 19.71 30.27 63.66
N ILE A 83 19.68 31.59 63.84
CA ILE A 83 19.93 32.26 65.12
C ILE A 83 18.58 32.82 65.60
N PRO A 84 18.03 32.36 66.75
CA PRO A 84 16.81 32.91 67.29
C PRO A 84 16.94 34.41 67.56
N VAL A 85 15.93 35.18 67.19
CA VAL A 85 15.85 36.61 67.48
C VAL A 85 14.72 36.81 68.49
N ALA A 86 15.00 37.50 69.60
CA ALA A 86 14.05 37.70 70.70
C ALA A 86 13.42 36.39 71.22
N ASN A 87 14.22 35.31 71.30
CA ASN A 87 13.79 33.96 71.71
C ASN A 87 12.78 33.29 70.75
N ILE A 88 12.67 33.77 69.51
CA ILE A 88 11.84 33.16 68.47
C ILE A 88 12.74 32.53 67.40
N LEU A 89 12.52 31.24 67.13
CA LEU A 89 13.04 30.56 65.95
C LEU A 89 11.91 30.46 64.92
N ASN A 90 12.05 31.14 63.79
CA ASN A 90 11.08 31.03 62.71
C ASN A 90 11.27 29.68 61.98
N VAL A 91 10.19 28.92 61.86
CA VAL A 91 10.12 27.70 61.04
C VAL A 91 9.15 28.00 59.91
N LEU A 92 9.69 28.42 58.76
CA LEU A 92 8.92 28.83 57.59
C LEU A 92 9.01 27.76 56.50
N GLY A 93 7.90 27.52 55.83
CA GLY A 93 7.82 26.68 54.65
C GLY A 93 8.46 27.30 53.40
N GLY A 94 8.68 26.47 52.38
CA GLY A 94 9.17 26.87 51.05
C GLY A 94 8.16 26.49 49.95
N THR A 95 8.54 26.53 48.67
CA THR A 95 7.66 26.03 47.60
C THR A 95 7.37 24.54 47.79
N GLY A 96 6.10 24.17 48.00
CA GLY A 96 5.68 22.79 48.25
C GLY A 96 5.97 22.29 49.67
N VAL A 97 6.31 23.18 50.61
CA VAL A 97 6.39 22.85 52.03
C VAL A 97 5.65 23.93 52.79
N GLU A 98 4.58 23.56 53.48
CA GLU A 98 3.81 24.46 54.35
C GLU A 98 4.15 24.19 55.80
N THR A 99 4.19 25.25 56.61
CA THR A 99 4.46 25.16 58.05
C THR A 99 3.31 25.81 58.82
N SER A 100 2.75 25.10 59.79
CA SER A 100 1.70 25.61 60.67
C SER A 100 2.02 25.31 62.14
N GLY A 101 1.56 26.16 63.05
CA GLY A 101 1.75 25.98 64.49
C GLY A 101 0.42 25.87 65.22
N SER A 102 0.34 24.95 66.18
CA SER A 102 -0.78 24.85 67.13
C SER A 102 -0.29 24.39 68.49
N GLY A 103 -0.54 25.20 69.53
CA GLY A 103 -0.04 24.94 70.88
C GLY A 103 1.49 24.82 70.90
N ASN A 104 1.99 23.66 71.33
CA ASN A 104 3.41 23.32 71.38
C ASN A 104 3.90 22.49 70.18
N THR A 105 3.08 22.31 69.14
CA THR A 105 3.43 21.52 67.95
C THR A 105 3.60 22.44 66.74
N VAL A 106 4.71 22.25 66.02
CA VAL A 106 4.90 22.79 64.66
C VAL A 106 4.71 21.63 63.69
N THR A 107 3.75 21.76 62.78
CA THR A 107 3.53 20.84 61.67
C THR A 107 4.24 21.36 60.45
N ILE A 108 5.08 20.53 59.85
CA ILE A 108 5.73 20.77 58.57
C ILE A 108 5.12 19.77 57.59
N ASP A 109 4.34 20.25 56.63
CA ASP A 109 3.73 19.43 55.59
C ASP A 109 4.43 19.67 54.27
N ALA A 110 5.00 18.62 53.69
CA ALA A 110 5.60 18.67 52.37
C ALA A 110 4.53 18.47 51.29
N SER A 111 3.58 19.40 51.19
CA SER A 111 2.49 19.39 50.22
C SER A 111 2.91 19.93 48.85
N ALA A 112 4.09 19.53 48.35
CA ALA A 112 4.46 19.83 46.97
C ALA A 112 3.41 19.18 46.07
N ALA A 113 2.89 19.94 45.10
CA ALA A 113 1.87 19.51 44.15
C ALA A 113 2.39 18.43 43.18
N THR A 114 2.86 17.30 43.70
CA THR A 114 3.15 16.11 42.92
C THR A 114 1.82 15.61 42.37
N PRO A 115 1.62 15.58 41.04
CA PRO A 115 0.37 15.09 40.49
C PRO A 115 0.12 13.66 40.98
N LEU A 116 -0.98 13.46 41.71
CA LEU A 116 -1.40 12.14 42.22
C LEU A 116 -2.34 11.42 41.25
N SER A 117 -2.68 12.07 40.13
CA SER A 117 -3.55 11.54 39.10
C SER A 117 -3.11 11.99 37.72
N PHE A 118 -3.09 11.05 36.79
CA PHE A 118 -2.77 11.24 35.39
C PHE A 118 -3.92 10.64 34.56
N PRO A 119 -4.95 11.42 34.21
CA PRO A 119 -6.05 10.95 33.36
C PRO A 119 -5.51 10.44 32.01
N CYS A 120 -6.03 9.31 31.53
CA CYS A 120 -5.69 8.70 30.24
C CYS A 120 -6.94 8.60 29.36
N ASP A 121 -6.76 8.23 28.09
CA ASP A 121 -7.88 8.01 27.15
C ASP A 121 -8.88 6.96 27.66
N SER A 122 -8.41 6.04 28.50
CA SER A 122 -9.25 5.18 29.34
C SER A 122 -8.66 5.11 30.76
N GLY A 123 -9.43 5.52 31.77
CA GLY A 123 -9.04 5.48 33.18
C GLY A 123 -8.10 6.60 33.62
N THR A 124 -7.58 6.47 34.85
CA THR A 124 -6.64 7.43 35.46
C THR A 124 -5.51 6.64 36.10
N ALA A 125 -4.26 6.94 35.76
CA ALA A 125 -3.11 6.38 36.45
C ALA A 125 -2.84 7.18 37.73
N THR A 126 -2.77 6.50 38.88
CA THR A 126 -2.42 7.09 40.17
C THR A 126 -1.05 6.55 40.60
N PRO A 127 -0.06 7.41 40.89
CA PRO A 127 1.21 6.94 41.42
C PRO A 127 1.00 6.14 42.71
N ALA A 128 1.71 5.02 42.83
CA ALA A 128 1.71 4.18 44.02
C ALA A 128 3.16 4.00 44.47
N ALA A 129 3.41 4.04 45.79
CA ALA A 129 4.75 3.94 46.37
C ALA A 129 5.78 4.90 45.73
N ASN A 130 5.36 6.15 45.45
CA ASN A 130 6.18 7.18 44.82
C ASN A 130 6.62 6.85 43.37
N ALA A 131 5.92 5.99 42.66
CA ALA A 131 6.22 5.63 41.27
C ALA A 131 4.98 5.70 40.35
N LEU A 132 5.17 6.23 39.15
CA LEU A 132 4.24 6.08 38.02
C LEU A 132 4.79 5.01 37.08
N THR A 133 4.00 3.96 36.81
CA THR A 133 4.44 2.86 35.94
C THR A 133 4.10 3.16 34.48
N LEU A 134 5.11 3.16 33.61
CA LEU A 134 4.93 3.16 32.15
C LEU A 134 4.98 1.71 31.67
N ALA A 135 3.83 1.06 31.59
CA ALA A 135 3.73 -0.32 31.12
C ALA A 135 3.66 -0.37 29.59
N GLY A 136 4.52 -1.18 28.96
CA GLY A 136 4.38 -1.56 27.57
C GLY A 136 3.19 -2.50 27.33
N SER A 137 2.64 -2.51 26.12
CA SER A 137 1.59 -3.44 25.70
C SER A 137 1.78 -3.85 24.24
N GLY A 138 1.35 -5.07 23.89
CA GLY A 138 1.53 -5.63 22.55
C GLY A 138 2.99 -5.61 22.09
N SER A 139 3.30 -4.84 21.05
CA SER A 139 4.66 -4.68 20.51
C SER A 139 5.43 -3.51 21.12
N ILE A 140 4.80 -2.68 21.93
CA ILE A 140 5.43 -1.54 22.57
C ILE A 140 6.07 -2.01 23.88
N THR A 141 7.38 -1.86 23.97
CA THR A 141 8.13 -2.10 25.21
C THR A 141 8.63 -0.79 25.79
N THR A 142 8.60 -0.68 27.11
CA THR A 142 9.17 0.41 27.88
C THR A 142 10.44 -0.07 28.57
N THR A 143 11.55 0.66 28.41
CA THR A 143 12.81 0.37 29.09
C THR A 143 13.35 1.62 29.76
N GLY A 144 13.82 1.51 31.00
CA GLY A 144 14.48 2.60 31.72
C GLY A 144 16.00 2.47 31.70
N SER A 145 16.71 3.58 31.49
CA SER A 145 18.16 3.69 31.70
C SER A 145 18.52 5.09 32.18
N GLY A 146 19.15 5.18 33.36
CA GLY A 146 19.44 6.47 34.01
C GLY A 146 18.17 7.32 34.18
N SER A 147 18.19 8.54 33.63
CA SER A 147 17.06 9.49 33.66
C SER A 147 16.16 9.41 32.41
N THR A 148 16.26 8.35 31.60
CA THR A 148 15.48 8.19 30.36
C THR A 148 14.61 6.95 30.41
N ALA A 149 13.31 7.12 30.14
CA ALA A 149 12.42 6.04 29.75
C ALA A 149 12.28 6.04 28.23
N THR A 150 12.54 4.90 27.59
CA THR A 150 12.41 4.72 26.15
C THR A 150 11.19 3.87 25.87
N THR A 151 10.30 4.37 25.02
CA THR A 151 9.21 3.60 24.39
C THR A 151 9.67 3.22 22.99
N ALA A 152 9.64 1.93 22.68
CA ALA A 152 10.03 1.45 21.37
C ALA A 152 9.12 0.30 20.92
N LEU A 153 8.91 0.22 19.61
CA LEU A 153 8.35 -0.96 18.98
C LEU A 153 9.46 -2.02 18.87
N THR A 154 9.26 -3.19 19.48
CA THR A 154 10.28 -4.26 19.49
C THR A 154 9.79 -5.52 18.80
N GLY A 155 10.72 -6.44 18.50
CA GLY A 155 10.40 -7.70 17.82
C GLY A 155 10.15 -7.59 16.31
N LEU A 156 10.52 -6.48 15.68
CA LEU A 156 10.36 -6.27 14.24
C LEU A 156 11.44 -6.99 13.43
N THR A 157 11.10 -7.39 12.21
CA THR A 157 12.06 -7.91 11.22
C THR A 157 12.30 -6.83 10.18
N ASN A 158 13.56 -6.57 9.85
CA ASN A 158 13.91 -5.61 8.81
C ASN A 158 13.23 -5.99 7.47
N HIS A 159 12.68 -5.00 6.76
CA HIS A 159 11.93 -5.15 5.51
C HIS A 159 10.65 -6.01 5.57
N ALA A 160 10.20 -6.45 6.74
CA ALA A 160 8.90 -7.12 6.86
C ALA A 160 7.75 -6.12 6.72
N VAL A 161 6.63 -6.61 6.21
CA VAL A 161 5.37 -5.86 6.23
C VAL A 161 4.72 -6.08 7.60
N LEU A 162 4.38 -5.00 8.28
CA LEU A 162 3.68 -5.05 9.57
C LEU A 162 2.18 -5.21 9.34
N VAL A 163 1.56 -6.10 10.11
CA VAL A 163 0.12 -6.41 10.04
C VAL A 163 -0.53 -6.09 11.38
N GLY A 164 -1.60 -5.31 11.33
CA GLY A 164 -2.31 -4.88 12.54
C GLY A 164 -2.94 -6.06 13.28
N ALA A 165 -2.81 -6.07 14.61
CA ALA A 165 -3.30 -7.15 15.48
C ALA A 165 -4.25 -6.66 16.59
N GLY A 166 -4.95 -5.53 16.36
CA GLY A 166 -5.78 -4.89 17.38
C GLY A 166 -4.95 -4.47 18.59
N THR A 167 -5.30 -4.96 19.79
CA THR A 167 -4.57 -4.74 21.05
C THR A 167 -3.47 -5.75 21.32
N SER A 168 -3.32 -6.77 20.46
CA SER A 168 -2.24 -7.76 20.56
C SER A 168 -0.95 -7.22 19.94
N THR A 169 0.14 -7.96 20.10
CA THR A 169 1.42 -7.69 19.41
C THR A 169 1.20 -7.69 17.89
N ILE A 170 1.65 -6.63 17.22
CA ILE A 170 1.67 -6.50 15.76
C ILE A 170 2.31 -7.76 15.16
N THR A 171 1.59 -8.39 14.23
CA THR A 171 2.12 -9.50 13.45
C THR A 171 2.88 -8.96 12.25
N LYS A 172 3.60 -9.83 11.55
CA LYS A 172 4.42 -9.44 10.42
C LYS A 172 4.42 -10.52 9.36
N VAL A 173 4.36 -10.08 8.12
CA VAL A 173 4.65 -10.92 6.96
C VAL A 173 6.13 -10.69 6.66
N GLY A 174 6.94 -11.70 6.98
CA GLY A 174 8.39 -11.61 6.80
C GLY A 174 8.77 -11.28 5.35
N PRO A 175 9.93 -10.64 5.13
CA PRO A 175 10.41 -10.46 3.77
C PRO A 175 10.58 -11.84 3.14
N THR A 176 10.01 -12.02 1.94
CA THR A 176 10.20 -13.22 1.17
C THR A 176 11.65 -13.29 0.69
N ALA A 177 12.24 -14.49 0.71
CA ALA A 177 13.59 -14.73 0.16
C ALA A 177 13.61 -14.60 -1.38
N THR A 178 12.44 -14.60 -2.03
CA THR A 178 12.28 -14.54 -3.47
C THR A 178 11.75 -13.17 -3.88
N ALA A 179 12.59 -12.38 -4.55
CA ALA A 179 12.19 -11.09 -5.12
C ALA A 179 11.11 -11.26 -6.20
N GLY A 180 10.26 -10.24 -6.37
CA GLY A 180 9.23 -10.22 -7.42
C GLY A 180 7.92 -10.92 -7.05
N GLN A 181 7.73 -11.34 -5.81
CA GLN A 181 6.44 -11.83 -5.32
C GLN A 181 5.51 -10.66 -4.94
N VAL A 182 4.20 -10.87 -5.09
CA VAL A 182 3.16 -9.86 -4.81
C VAL A 182 2.51 -10.16 -3.46
N LEU A 183 2.36 -9.15 -2.60
CA LEU A 183 1.59 -9.30 -1.37
C LEU A 183 0.10 -9.38 -1.70
N GLN A 184 -0.56 -10.46 -1.28
CA GLN A 184 -1.98 -10.69 -1.55
C GLN A 184 -2.77 -10.77 -0.25
N SER A 185 -4.00 -10.25 -0.29
CA SER A 185 -4.96 -10.46 0.80
C SER A 185 -5.31 -11.94 0.91
N ALA A 186 -5.33 -12.48 2.13
CA ALA A 186 -5.82 -13.82 2.41
C ALA A 186 -7.31 -13.84 2.82
N GLY A 187 -8.04 -12.74 2.60
CA GLY A 187 -9.43 -12.56 3.03
C GLY A 187 -9.54 -11.85 4.39
N ALA A 188 -10.77 -11.73 4.90
CA ALA A 188 -11.07 -10.91 6.09
C ALA A 188 -10.57 -11.50 7.42
N SER A 189 -10.30 -12.82 7.47
CA SER A 189 -9.95 -13.54 8.71
C SER A 189 -8.53 -14.12 8.68
N ALA A 190 -7.65 -13.60 7.81
CA ALA A 190 -6.27 -14.07 7.72
C ALA A 190 -5.32 -12.93 7.32
N ASP A 191 -4.09 -13.01 7.83
CA ASP A 191 -3.02 -12.09 7.47
C ASP A 191 -2.67 -12.22 5.98
N PRO A 192 -2.29 -11.13 5.29
CA PRO A 192 -1.84 -11.20 3.90
C PRO A 192 -0.59 -12.07 3.76
N ALA A 193 -0.35 -12.61 2.57
CA ALA A 193 0.82 -13.43 2.28
C ALA A 193 1.39 -13.07 0.91
N PHE A 194 2.71 -13.19 0.75
CA PHE A 194 3.33 -13.07 -0.56
C PHE A 194 2.94 -14.26 -1.46
N SER A 195 2.67 -13.97 -2.74
CA SER A 195 2.42 -14.99 -3.77
C SER A 195 3.62 -15.90 -3.93
N THR A 196 3.39 -17.15 -4.36
CA THR A 196 4.49 -18.02 -4.79
C THR A 196 5.00 -17.67 -6.18
N ALA A 197 4.14 -17.10 -7.03
CA ALA A 197 4.51 -16.66 -8.37
C ALA A 197 5.47 -15.46 -8.32
N THR A 198 6.50 -15.52 -9.17
CA THR A 198 7.46 -14.43 -9.37
C THR A 198 7.07 -13.62 -10.59
N TYR A 199 7.05 -12.30 -10.44
CA TYR A 199 6.72 -11.34 -11.48
C TYR A 199 7.97 -10.53 -11.88
N PRO A 200 8.05 -10.06 -13.14
CA PRO A 200 9.14 -9.20 -13.56
C PRO A 200 9.13 -7.89 -12.79
N LEU A 201 10.30 -7.41 -12.35
CA LEU A 201 10.43 -6.08 -11.72
C LEU A 201 10.13 -4.94 -12.71
N THR A 202 10.30 -5.20 -14.01
CA THR A 202 10.01 -4.26 -15.10
C THR A 202 9.33 -4.98 -16.24
N THR A 203 8.42 -4.29 -16.94
CA THR A 203 7.74 -4.80 -18.13
C THR A 203 8.21 -4.06 -19.38
N THR A 204 8.09 -4.71 -20.54
CA THR A 204 8.31 -4.06 -21.84
C THR A 204 6.98 -3.57 -22.41
N VAL A 205 6.97 -2.41 -23.07
CA VAL A 205 5.77 -1.86 -23.72
C VAL A 205 5.19 -2.86 -24.73
N SER A 206 3.86 -2.89 -24.83
CA SER A 206 3.12 -3.70 -25.81
C SER A 206 3.38 -5.22 -25.74
N GLN A 207 3.78 -5.74 -24.57
CA GLN A 207 3.82 -7.17 -24.27
C GLN A 207 2.67 -7.59 -23.34
N ILE A 208 2.25 -8.84 -23.45
CA ILE A 208 1.29 -9.47 -22.53
C ILE A 208 2.10 -10.24 -21.48
N LEU A 209 1.80 -10.06 -20.19
CA LEU A 209 2.36 -10.91 -19.14
C LEU A 209 1.56 -12.22 -19.07
N TYR A 210 2.25 -13.36 -19.03
CA TYR A 210 1.63 -14.68 -18.93
C TYR A 210 2.41 -15.60 -17.99
N SER A 211 1.74 -16.65 -17.50
CA SER A 211 2.37 -17.71 -16.70
C SER A 211 3.25 -18.57 -17.60
N SER A 212 4.53 -18.23 -17.68
CA SER A 212 5.50 -18.86 -18.58
C SER A 212 6.07 -20.18 -18.06
N ALA A 213 6.03 -20.37 -16.74
CA ALA A 213 6.35 -21.62 -16.06
C ALA A 213 5.63 -21.69 -14.72
N THR A 214 5.74 -22.82 -14.01
CA THR A 214 5.27 -22.95 -12.63
C THR A 214 5.83 -21.81 -11.78
N ASN A 215 4.94 -21.06 -11.11
CA ASN A 215 5.30 -19.91 -10.28
C ASN A 215 6.14 -18.83 -10.97
N THR A 216 6.06 -18.70 -12.29
CA THR A 216 6.82 -17.69 -13.05
C THR A 216 5.92 -16.95 -14.04
N VAL A 217 5.80 -15.64 -13.88
CA VAL A 217 5.13 -14.75 -14.83
C VAL A 217 6.20 -14.02 -15.63
N ALA A 218 6.07 -13.99 -16.96
CA ALA A 218 7.02 -13.31 -17.85
C ALA A 218 6.28 -12.62 -19.01
N GLY A 219 6.96 -11.70 -19.68
CA GLY A 219 6.44 -11.05 -20.88
C GLY A 219 6.47 -11.97 -22.09
N LEU A 220 5.35 -12.03 -22.81
CA LEU A 220 5.27 -12.63 -24.14
C LEU A 220 5.78 -11.62 -25.16
N ALA A 221 6.79 -12.02 -25.94
CA ALA A 221 7.35 -11.18 -26.99
C ALA A 221 6.28 -10.78 -28.01
N THR A 222 6.31 -9.52 -28.45
CA THR A 222 5.37 -8.98 -29.43
C THR A 222 5.84 -9.25 -30.86
N ALA A 223 4.89 -9.29 -31.79
CA ALA A 223 5.15 -9.28 -33.22
C ALA A 223 4.16 -8.34 -33.92
N ASN A 224 4.63 -7.62 -34.94
CA ASN A 224 3.80 -6.69 -35.70
C ASN A 224 2.72 -7.45 -36.48
N ARG A 225 1.51 -6.89 -36.51
CA ARG A 225 0.35 -7.48 -37.22
C ARG A 225 0.15 -8.96 -36.85
N GLY A 226 0.29 -9.27 -35.56
CA GLY A 226 0.25 -10.63 -35.05
C GLY A 226 -1.10 -11.00 -34.42
N VAL A 227 -1.35 -12.30 -34.36
CA VAL A 227 -2.50 -12.90 -33.67
C VAL A 227 -1.98 -13.80 -32.56
N LEU A 228 -2.59 -13.74 -31.38
CA LEU A 228 -2.28 -14.66 -30.29
C LEU A 228 -2.76 -16.06 -30.65
N THR A 229 -1.84 -17.03 -30.69
CA THR A 229 -2.14 -18.44 -30.90
C THR A 229 -1.49 -19.29 -29.80
N THR A 230 -1.90 -20.54 -29.69
CA THR A 230 -1.29 -21.53 -28.80
C THR A 230 -0.94 -22.79 -29.59
N GLY A 231 0.18 -23.42 -29.22
CA GLY A 231 0.53 -24.75 -29.74
C GLY A 231 -0.20 -25.88 -29.02
N ALA A 232 0.11 -27.12 -29.41
CA ALA A 232 -0.44 -28.33 -28.77
C ALA A 232 -0.11 -28.44 -27.27
N THR A 233 0.94 -27.77 -26.80
CA THR A 233 1.32 -27.69 -25.38
C THR A 233 0.65 -26.53 -24.63
N GLY A 234 -0.20 -25.74 -25.30
CA GLY A 234 -0.89 -24.59 -24.72
C GLY A 234 -0.03 -23.34 -24.53
N VAL A 235 1.24 -23.36 -24.94
CA VAL A 235 2.15 -22.21 -24.81
C VAL A 235 1.68 -21.07 -25.72
N PRO A 236 1.41 -19.88 -25.18
CA PRO A 236 1.01 -18.72 -25.97
C PRO A 236 2.15 -18.17 -26.84
N VAL A 237 1.83 -17.75 -28.07
CA VAL A 237 2.75 -17.07 -29.00
C VAL A 237 2.00 -16.05 -29.84
N ILE A 238 2.65 -14.94 -30.21
CA ILE A 238 2.11 -13.99 -31.21
C ILE A 238 2.60 -14.42 -32.59
N THR A 239 1.70 -14.98 -33.40
CA THR A 239 1.98 -15.40 -34.78
C THR A 239 1.80 -14.21 -35.74
N ALA A 240 2.87 -13.78 -36.39
CA ALA A 240 2.85 -12.63 -37.31
C ALA A 240 2.18 -12.98 -38.65
N LEU A 241 1.29 -12.11 -39.14
CA LEU A 241 0.76 -12.15 -40.51
C LEU A 241 1.62 -11.24 -41.40
N ALA A 242 2.66 -11.84 -42.00
CA ALA A 242 3.75 -11.10 -42.65
C ALA A 242 3.39 -10.53 -44.03
N THR A 243 2.43 -11.12 -44.73
CA THR A 243 1.95 -10.65 -46.04
C THR A 243 0.43 -10.47 -46.05
N ASP A 244 -0.05 -9.72 -47.04
CA ASP A 244 -1.48 -9.52 -47.25
C ASP A 244 -2.19 -10.83 -47.61
N GLY A 245 -3.46 -10.93 -47.20
CA GLY A 245 -4.30 -12.12 -47.35
C GLY A 245 -3.81 -13.38 -46.65
N GLN A 246 -2.88 -13.28 -45.68
CA GLN A 246 -2.59 -14.40 -44.77
C GLN A 246 -3.72 -14.56 -43.74
N LEU A 247 -4.01 -15.81 -43.39
CA LEU A 247 -4.86 -16.19 -42.26
C LEU A 247 -4.06 -17.06 -41.29
N ILE A 248 -4.59 -17.24 -40.09
CA ILE A 248 -4.13 -18.28 -39.18
C ILE A 248 -4.83 -19.60 -39.55
N ILE A 249 -4.06 -20.61 -39.94
CA ILE A 249 -4.56 -21.94 -40.29
C ILE A 249 -4.02 -22.95 -39.27
N GLY A 250 -4.91 -23.81 -38.75
CA GLY A 250 -4.57 -24.84 -37.77
C GLY A 250 -3.64 -25.91 -38.33
N SER A 251 -2.85 -26.52 -37.46
CA SER A 251 -1.98 -27.65 -37.78
C SER A 251 -2.05 -28.69 -36.66
N THR A 252 -2.02 -29.97 -37.01
CA THR A 252 -1.85 -31.06 -36.04
C THR A 252 -0.38 -31.33 -35.73
N ALA A 253 0.54 -30.80 -36.56
CA ALA A 253 1.99 -30.98 -36.42
C ALA A 253 2.67 -29.83 -35.66
N GLY A 254 1.94 -28.79 -35.25
CA GLY A 254 2.50 -27.61 -34.58
C GLY A 254 1.44 -26.59 -34.16
N ALA A 255 1.87 -25.39 -33.77
CA ALA A 255 0.94 -24.28 -33.54
C ALA A 255 0.27 -23.83 -34.85
N PRO A 256 -0.95 -23.24 -34.77
CA PRO A 256 -1.55 -22.57 -35.92
C PRO A 256 -0.58 -21.54 -36.51
N ALA A 257 -0.41 -21.57 -37.83
CA ALA A 257 0.57 -20.75 -38.53
C ALA A 257 -0.12 -19.78 -39.49
N ALA A 258 0.55 -18.66 -39.75
CA ALA A 258 0.17 -17.77 -40.82
C ALA A 258 0.36 -18.49 -42.18
N ALA A 259 -0.68 -18.54 -42.99
CA ALA A 259 -0.68 -19.22 -44.27
C ALA A 259 -1.59 -18.51 -45.27
N THR A 260 -1.34 -18.73 -46.56
CA THR A 260 -2.22 -18.32 -47.64
C THR A 260 -3.15 -19.48 -48.03
N LEU A 261 -4.32 -19.15 -48.56
CA LEU A 261 -5.15 -20.15 -49.23
C LEU A 261 -4.49 -20.51 -50.57
N THR A 262 -4.46 -21.80 -50.89
CA THR A 262 -3.93 -22.29 -52.17
C THR A 262 -5.08 -22.53 -53.14
N ALA A 263 -4.99 -21.97 -54.34
CA ALA A 263 -6.01 -22.14 -55.37
C ALA A 263 -5.98 -23.57 -55.92
N GLY A 264 -7.15 -24.22 -55.97
CA GLY A 264 -7.35 -25.47 -56.70
C GLY A 264 -7.65 -25.23 -58.18
N THR A 265 -7.79 -26.31 -58.95
CA THR A 265 -8.22 -26.22 -60.35
C THR A 265 -9.58 -25.52 -60.46
N GLY A 266 -9.72 -24.58 -61.40
CA GLY A 266 -10.97 -23.87 -61.62
C GLY A 266 -11.25 -22.73 -60.65
N VAL A 267 -10.27 -22.33 -59.82
CA VAL A 267 -10.39 -21.23 -58.86
C VAL A 267 -9.16 -20.33 -58.97
N THR A 268 -9.37 -19.02 -58.85
CA THR A 268 -8.30 -18.05 -58.56
C THR A 268 -8.49 -17.49 -57.15
N ILE A 269 -7.37 -17.29 -56.47
CA ILE A 269 -7.31 -16.64 -55.15
C ILE A 269 -6.35 -15.47 -55.27
N THR A 270 -6.86 -14.26 -55.01
CA THR A 270 -6.08 -13.01 -55.06
C THR A 270 -6.02 -12.40 -53.66
N PRO A 271 -4.89 -12.53 -52.94
CA PRO A 271 -4.65 -11.84 -51.68
C PRO A 271 -4.63 -10.33 -51.88
N GLY A 272 -5.28 -9.58 -50.98
CA GLY A 272 -5.23 -8.12 -50.92
C GLY A 272 -5.08 -7.64 -49.48
N SER A 273 -4.78 -6.35 -49.31
CA SER A 273 -4.75 -5.78 -47.96
C SER A 273 -6.13 -5.90 -47.32
N ASN A 274 -6.20 -6.52 -46.14
CA ASN A 274 -7.43 -6.78 -45.40
C ASN A 274 -8.54 -7.50 -46.20
N SER A 275 -8.20 -8.21 -47.28
CA SER A 275 -9.16 -8.87 -48.17
C SER A 275 -8.57 -10.08 -48.88
N ILE A 276 -9.43 -11.01 -49.29
CA ILE A 276 -9.07 -12.13 -50.16
C ILE A 276 -10.20 -12.29 -51.15
N THR A 277 -9.90 -12.14 -52.43
CA THR A 277 -10.87 -12.42 -53.50
C THR A 277 -10.73 -13.86 -53.96
N ILE A 278 -11.85 -14.57 -54.01
CA ILE A 278 -11.92 -15.94 -54.53
C ILE A 278 -12.91 -15.92 -55.70
N ALA A 279 -12.46 -16.37 -56.88
CA ALA A 279 -13.27 -16.40 -58.10
C ALA A 279 -13.18 -17.75 -58.79
N ALA A 280 -14.26 -18.16 -59.47
CA ALA A 280 -14.24 -19.34 -60.33
C ALA A 280 -13.59 -19.00 -61.68
N THR A 281 -12.71 -19.88 -62.16
CA THR A 281 -12.18 -19.86 -63.52
C THR A 281 -12.81 -21.01 -64.29
N GLY A 282 -13.80 -20.71 -65.16
CA GLY A 282 -14.49 -21.71 -65.99
C GLY A 282 -16.00 -21.79 -65.82
N SER A 283 -16.65 -20.86 -65.10
CA SER A 283 -18.12 -20.74 -65.17
C SER A 283 -18.53 -19.91 -66.38
N ILE A 284 -19.55 -20.34 -67.11
CA ILE A 284 -20.14 -19.53 -68.18
C ILE A 284 -20.91 -18.36 -67.55
N MET A 285 -20.36 -17.14 -67.68
CA MET A 285 -21.10 -15.92 -67.34
C MET A 285 -22.02 -15.50 -68.50
N TRP A 286 -23.30 -15.27 -68.19
CA TRP A 286 -24.30 -14.84 -69.17
C TRP A 286 -24.45 -13.32 -69.23
N THR A 287 -24.42 -12.76 -70.44
CA THR A 287 -24.63 -11.34 -70.72
C THR A 287 -25.92 -11.16 -71.53
N ASP A 288 -26.78 -10.22 -71.12
CA ASP A 288 -27.94 -9.80 -71.91
C ASP A 288 -27.51 -8.77 -72.97
N VAL A 289 -27.61 -9.14 -74.25
CA VAL A 289 -27.16 -8.34 -75.39
C VAL A 289 -28.36 -7.60 -75.98
N THR A 290 -28.51 -6.33 -75.57
CA THR A 290 -29.58 -5.44 -76.05
C THR A 290 -29.17 -4.56 -77.23
N GLY A 291 -27.91 -4.60 -77.66
CA GLY A 291 -27.42 -3.98 -78.89
C GLY A 291 -27.54 -4.88 -80.13
N THR A 292 -27.16 -4.38 -81.30
CA THR A 292 -27.15 -5.16 -82.56
C THR A 292 -25.80 -5.82 -82.86
N SER A 293 -24.77 -5.55 -82.06
CA SER A 293 -23.43 -6.12 -82.21
C SER A 293 -22.80 -6.41 -80.85
N GLN A 294 -22.09 -7.53 -80.73
CA GLN A 294 -21.37 -7.95 -79.53
C GLN A 294 -20.13 -8.75 -79.91
N ASN A 295 -18.97 -8.39 -79.37
CA ASN A 295 -17.79 -9.25 -79.44
C ASN A 295 -17.86 -10.26 -78.29
N ALA A 296 -17.80 -11.55 -78.62
CA ALA A 296 -17.78 -12.62 -77.63
C ALA A 296 -16.42 -12.71 -76.94
N ALA A 297 -16.45 -13.11 -75.68
CA ALA A 297 -15.32 -13.53 -74.86
C ALA A 297 -15.37 -15.06 -74.70
N VAL A 298 -14.21 -15.68 -74.51
CA VAL A 298 -14.14 -17.12 -74.22
C VAL A 298 -14.81 -17.44 -72.88
N ASN A 299 -15.49 -18.58 -72.81
CA ASN A 299 -16.20 -19.07 -71.62
C ASN A 299 -17.33 -18.14 -71.15
N ASN A 300 -18.05 -17.54 -72.10
CA ASN A 300 -19.22 -16.69 -71.86
C ASN A 300 -20.45 -17.16 -72.63
N GLY A 301 -21.62 -16.77 -72.09
CA GLY A 301 -22.92 -16.97 -72.70
C GLY A 301 -23.55 -15.63 -73.04
N TYR A 302 -24.31 -15.58 -74.13
CA TYR A 302 -24.94 -14.36 -74.63
C TYR A 302 -26.43 -14.61 -74.86
N VAL A 303 -27.27 -13.76 -74.29
CA VAL A 303 -28.71 -13.74 -74.56
C VAL A 303 -28.97 -12.63 -75.57
N ALA A 304 -29.36 -12.98 -76.80
CA ALA A 304 -29.65 -12.01 -77.84
C ALA A 304 -31.06 -11.42 -77.63
N ASN A 305 -31.10 -10.16 -77.16
CA ASN A 305 -32.30 -9.47 -76.72
C ASN A 305 -32.48 -8.13 -77.44
N ASN A 306 -32.50 -8.16 -78.76
CA ASN A 306 -32.85 -7.01 -79.59
C ASN A 306 -33.95 -7.40 -80.58
N THR A 307 -34.76 -6.43 -81.00
CA THR A 307 -35.79 -6.62 -82.03
C THR A 307 -35.22 -6.63 -83.45
N SER A 308 -33.98 -6.16 -83.61
CA SER A 308 -33.12 -6.27 -84.79
C SER A 308 -32.04 -7.33 -84.58
N LEU A 309 -31.41 -7.79 -85.67
CA LEU A 309 -30.39 -8.85 -85.61
C LEU A 309 -29.25 -8.49 -84.67
N VAL A 310 -28.98 -9.40 -83.72
CA VAL A 310 -27.81 -9.33 -82.86
C VAL A 310 -26.67 -10.12 -83.49
N THR A 311 -25.64 -9.42 -83.95
CA THR A 311 -24.42 -10.04 -84.47
C THR A 311 -23.44 -10.27 -83.34
N ILE A 312 -23.15 -11.53 -83.03
CA ILE A 312 -22.18 -11.91 -82.00
C ILE A 312 -20.94 -12.44 -82.72
N THR A 313 -19.83 -11.71 -82.65
CA THR A 313 -18.57 -12.13 -83.28
C THR A 313 -17.75 -12.95 -82.30
N LEU A 314 -17.28 -14.13 -82.70
CA LEU A 314 -16.47 -15.02 -81.88
C LEU A 314 -15.16 -14.34 -81.40
N PRO A 315 -14.56 -14.79 -80.28
CA PRO A 315 -13.32 -14.20 -79.78
C PRO A 315 -12.18 -14.33 -80.79
N ALA A 316 -11.42 -13.26 -81.01
CA ALA A 316 -10.25 -13.26 -81.91
C ALA A 316 -9.08 -14.10 -81.39
N SER A 317 -9.11 -14.50 -80.11
CA SER A 317 -8.16 -15.43 -79.50
C SER A 317 -8.92 -16.44 -78.65
N PHE A 318 -8.72 -17.73 -78.90
CA PHE A 318 -9.29 -18.85 -78.16
C PHE A 318 -8.37 -20.09 -78.20
N ALA A 319 -8.43 -20.91 -77.16
CA ALA A 319 -7.72 -22.17 -77.04
C ALA A 319 -8.67 -23.37 -77.19
N VAL A 320 -8.10 -24.57 -77.21
CA VAL A 320 -8.89 -25.81 -77.18
C VAL A 320 -9.66 -25.88 -75.86
N GLY A 321 -10.98 -26.11 -75.94
CA GLY A 321 -11.86 -26.23 -74.79
C GLY A 321 -12.56 -24.93 -74.36
N ASP A 322 -12.22 -23.79 -74.96
CA ASP A 322 -12.98 -22.55 -74.74
C ASP A 322 -14.38 -22.67 -75.35
N ILE A 323 -15.39 -22.23 -74.60
CA ILE A 323 -16.80 -22.35 -74.98
C ILE A 323 -17.43 -20.97 -75.21
N VAL A 324 -18.31 -20.86 -76.22
CA VAL A 324 -19.24 -19.73 -76.36
C VAL A 324 -20.66 -20.28 -76.47
N ARG A 325 -21.59 -19.69 -75.71
CA ARG A 325 -23.02 -20.00 -75.80
C ARG A 325 -23.82 -18.81 -76.29
N VAL A 326 -24.82 -19.05 -77.12
CA VAL A 326 -25.79 -18.03 -77.54
C VAL A 326 -27.19 -18.58 -77.35
N ALA A 327 -28.10 -17.76 -76.83
CA ALA A 327 -29.52 -18.05 -76.75
C ALA A 327 -30.32 -16.85 -77.26
N GLY A 328 -31.30 -17.09 -78.15
CA GLY A 328 -32.21 -16.03 -78.59
C GLY A 328 -33.28 -15.72 -77.55
N LEU A 329 -33.62 -14.44 -77.35
CA LEU A 329 -34.71 -14.03 -76.45
C LEU A 329 -35.79 -13.22 -77.16
N ASN A 330 -35.39 -12.35 -78.09
CA ASN A 330 -36.26 -11.38 -78.74
C ASN A 330 -36.34 -11.62 -80.27
N THR A 331 -37.18 -10.85 -80.98
CA THR A 331 -37.56 -11.14 -82.37
C THR A 331 -36.47 -10.84 -83.40
N GLY A 332 -35.41 -10.13 -83.03
CA GLY A 332 -34.30 -9.80 -83.92
C GLY A 332 -33.44 -11.00 -84.32
N LEU A 333 -33.53 -12.12 -83.57
CA LEU A 333 -32.67 -13.29 -83.72
C LEU A 333 -31.19 -12.96 -83.45
N TRP A 334 -30.31 -13.94 -83.68
CA TRP A 334 -28.86 -13.77 -83.54
C TRP A 334 -28.11 -14.39 -84.71
N SER A 335 -26.94 -13.84 -85.00
CA SER A 335 -25.95 -14.41 -85.91
C SER A 335 -24.62 -14.52 -85.20
N LEU A 336 -24.09 -15.73 -85.07
CA LEU A 336 -22.78 -16.01 -84.50
C LEU A 336 -21.76 -16.04 -85.65
N VAL A 337 -20.87 -15.06 -85.68
CA VAL A 337 -19.93 -14.81 -86.77
C VAL A 337 -18.52 -15.23 -86.36
N ALA A 338 -17.84 -16.00 -87.21
CA ALA A 338 -16.43 -16.32 -87.05
C ALA A 338 -15.53 -15.14 -87.44
N ASN A 339 -14.32 -15.04 -86.85
CA ASN A 339 -13.34 -14.08 -87.34
C ASN A 339 -12.77 -14.51 -88.70
N THR A 340 -12.13 -13.59 -89.40
CA THR A 340 -11.43 -13.92 -90.65
C THR A 340 -10.42 -15.03 -90.43
N GLY A 341 -10.56 -16.13 -91.17
CA GLY A 341 -9.70 -17.32 -91.05
C GLY A 341 -10.24 -18.42 -90.14
N ASP A 342 -11.24 -18.10 -89.29
CA ASP A 342 -11.91 -19.08 -88.43
C ASP A 342 -13.07 -19.76 -89.16
N ILE A 343 -13.31 -21.04 -88.85
CA ILE A 343 -14.45 -21.81 -89.35
C ILE A 343 -15.27 -22.34 -88.16
N ILE A 344 -16.60 -22.31 -88.28
CA ILE A 344 -17.52 -22.98 -87.36
C ILE A 344 -18.08 -24.21 -88.06
N ASN A 345 -17.75 -25.40 -87.54
CA ASN A 345 -18.29 -26.64 -88.09
C ASN A 345 -19.63 -26.98 -87.42
N PHE A 346 -20.72 -26.94 -88.20
CA PHE A 346 -22.01 -27.47 -87.75
C PHE A 346 -22.28 -28.83 -88.40
N GLY A 347 -21.84 -29.90 -87.73
CA GLY A 347 -21.87 -31.24 -88.30
C GLY A 347 -21.05 -31.30 -89.61
N SER A 348 -21.66 -31.79 -90.68
CA SER A 348 -21.04 -31.84 -92.02
C SER A 348 -21.12 -30.52 -92.81
N SER A 349 -21.65 -29.46 -92.21
CA SER A 349 -21.88 -28.16 -92.86
C SER A 349 -21.00 -27.08 -92.22
N PRO A 350 -19.73 -26.94 -92.66
CA PRO A 350 -18.88 -25.86 -92.18
C PRO A 350 -19.34 -24.51 -92.73
N THR A 351 -19.17 -23.45 -91.94
CA THR A 351 -19.23 -22.08 -92.46
C THR A 351 -18.10 -21.83 -93.45
N SER A 352 -18.22 -20.79 -94.26
CA SER A 352 -17.05 -20.20 -94.92
C SER A 352 -16.07 -19.65 -93.86
N ALA A 353 -14.81 -19.38 -94.25
CA ALA A 353 -13.86 -18.74 -93.33
C ALA A 353 -14.31 -17.30 -93.01
N GLY A 354 -14.53 -16.99 -91.74
CA GLY A 354 -15.22 -15.76 -91.31
C GLY A 354 -16.74 -15.77 -91.55
N GLY A 355 -17.32 -16.95 -91.83
CA GLY A 355 -18.75 -17.16 -92.04
C GLY A 355 -19.55 -17.16 -90.73
N SER A 356 -20.81 -17.57 -90.79
CA SER A 356 -21.72 -17.44 -89.64
C SER A 356 -22.76 -18.56 -89.48
N LEU A 357 -23.21 -18.74 -88.24
CA LEU A 357 -24.42 -19.48 -87.90
C LEU A 357 -25.52 -18.50 -87.49
N THR A 358 -26.65 -18.50 -88.17
CA THR A 358 -27.76 -17.57 -87.88
C THR A 358 -29.01 -18.33 -87.45
N ALA A 359 -29.61 -17.90 -86.34
CA ALA A 359 -30.86 -18.45 -85.83
C ALA A 359 -32.01 -18.27 -86.83
N THR A 360 -32.94 -19.23 -86.87
CA THR A 360 -34.14 -19.16 -87.72
C THR A 360 -35.40 -18.88 -86.92
N ASN A 361 -35.42 -19.24 -85.64
CA ASN A 361 -36.53 -18.98 -84.73
C ASN A 361 -36.08 -18.25 -83.46
N ARG A 362 -37.05 -17.56 -82.86
CA ARG A 362 -36.90 -17.04 -81.50
C ARG A 362 -36.67 -18.22 -80.55
N TYR A 363 -35.70 -18.06 -79.64
CA TYR A 363 -35.24 -19.08 -78.70
C TYR A 363 -34.33 -20.18 -79.25
N ASP A 364 -33.93 -20.11 -80.53
CA ASP A 364 -32.81 -20.92 -81.00
C ASP A 364 -31.56 -20.61 -80.18
N ALA A 365 -30.76 -21.64 -79.93
CA ALA A 365 -29.57 -21.55 -79.10
C ALA A 365 -28.45 -22.43 -79.64
N VAL A 366 -27.21 -22.06 -79.36
CA VAL A 366 -26.04 -22.84 -79.75
C VAL A 366 -24.96 -22.79 -78.67
N GLU A 367 -24.24 -23.89 -78.51
CA GLU A 367 -22.97 -23.98 -77.80
C GLU A 367 -21.89 -24.39 -78.80
N VAL A 368 -20.85 -23.58 -78.90
CA VAL A 368 -19.65 -23.89 -79.68
C VAL A 368 -18.44 -24.04 -78.78
N VAL A 369 -17.52 -24.94 -79.17
CA VAL A 369 -16.25 -25.16 -78.48
C VAL A 369 -15.08 -25.08 -79.45
N GLY A 370 -14.01 -24.41 -79.05
CA GLY A 370 -12.76 -24.36 -79.78
C GLY A 370 -12.06 -25.71 -79.75
N VAL A 371 -11.72 -26.26 -80.92
CA VAL A 371 -11.02 -27.56 -81.05
C VAL A 371 -9.64 -27.45 -81.70
N VAL A 372 -9.39 -26.34 -82.40
CA VAL A 372 -8.06 -25.93 -82.84
C VAL A 372 -7.94 -24.44 -82.55
N ALA A 373 -6.95 -24.07 -81.74
CA ALA A 373 -6.77 -22.70 -81.27
C ALA A 373 -6.72 -21.71 -82.44
N ASN A 374 -7.52 -20.65 -82.37
CA ASN A 374 -7.55 -19.53 -83.33
C ASN A 374 -7.84 -19.92 -84.78
N THR A 375 -8.47 -21.08 -85.03
CA THR A 375 -8.85 -21.47 -86.40
C THR A 375 -10.16 -22.24 -86.49
N THR A 376 -10.53 -23.03 -85.47
CA THR A 376 -11.63 -23.99 -85.63
C THR A 376 -12.50 -24.13 -84.38
N TRP A 377 -13.78 -23.83 -84.58
CA TRP A 377 -14.88 -24.09 -83.66
C TRP A 377 -15.73 -25.27 -84.16
N ILE A 378 -16.34 -26.01 -83.24
CA ILE A 378 -17.40 -26.97 -83.54
C ILE A 378 -18.66 -26.59 -82.76
N VAL A 379 -19.83 -26.87 -83.31
CA VAL A 379 -21.09 -26.85 -82.56
C VAL A 379 -21.16 -28.12 -81.70
N LEU A 380 -21.18 -27.96 -80.38
CA LEU A 380 -21.30 -29.05 -79.43
C LEU A 380 -22.77 -29.40 -79.15
N SER A 381 -23.63 -28.39 -79.07
CA SER A 381 -25.09 -28.56 -78.97
C SER A 381 -25.82 -27.37 -79.59
N SER A 382 -27.03 -27.62 -80.09
CA SER A 382 -27.91 -26.58 -80.63
C SER A 382 -29.38 -26.93 -80.42
N VAL A 383 -30.21 -25.91 -80.31
CA VAL A 383 -31.67 -26.01 -80.33
C VAL A 383 -32.19 -25.20 -81.52
N GLY A 384 -33.11 -25.80 -82.28
CA GLY A 384 -33.66 -25.22 -83.51
C GLY A 384 -32.81 -25.49 -84.75
N ASN A 385 -33.18 -24.84 -85.85
CA ASN A 385 -32.45 -24.91 -87.11
C ASN A 385 -31.60 -23.64 -87.27
N LEU A 386 -30.35 -23.79 -87.72
CA LEU A 386 -29.44 -22.68 -87.95
C LEU A 386 -29.08 -22.60 -89.43
N THR A 387 -29.08 -21.40 -89.99
CA THR A 387 -28.58 -21.14 -91.34
C THR A 387 -27.07 -20.99 -91.29
N VAL A 388 -26.35 -21.76 -92.12
CA VAL A 388 -24.89 -21.73 -92.25
C VAL A 388 -24.53 -20.87 -93.46
N ALA A 389 -23.63 -19.90 -93.29
CA ALA A 389 -23.11 -19.02 -94.34
C ALA A 389 -21.58 -18.94 -94.32
#